data_AF-A0A2X1PF74-F1
#
_entry.id   AF-A0A2X1PF74-F1
#
_cell.length_a   1.000
_cell.length_b   1.000
_cell.length_c   1.000
_cell.angle_alpha   90.00
_cell.angle_beta   90.00
_cell.angle_gamma   90.00
#
_symmetry.space_group_name_H-M   'P 1'
#
loop_
_entity.id
_entity.type
_entity.pdbx_description
1 polymer ?
#
loop_
_entity_poly.entity_id
_entity_poly.type
_entity_poly.pdbx_seq_one_letter_code
_entity_poly.pdbx_strand_id
1 'polypeptide(L)'
;METLKDVPDDQRQARFHCVLVYLRHAEDPTPLVCHGSWPGVITREPAGTGGFGYDPIFFVPSEGKTAAELTREEKSAISHRGQALKLLLDALRNG
;
A
#
# COMPACT_ATOMS: atom_id res chain seq x y z
N MET A 1 -18.38 0.97 -4.18
CA MET A 1 -18.38 2.44 -4.32
C MET A 1 -19.57 3.10 -3.62
N GLU A 2 -20.67 2.38 -3.39
CA GLU A 2 -21.86 2.86 -2.68
C GLU A 2 -21.58 3.54 -1.33
N THR A 3 -20.70 2.97 -0.50
CA THR A 3 -20.39 3.51 0.85
C THR A 3 -19.82 4.92 0.82
N LEU A 4 -19.13 5.31 -0.25
CA LEU A 4 -18.47 6.60 -0.37
C LEU A 4 -19.17 7.53 -1.38
N LYS A 5 -20.37 7.20 -1.88
CA LYS A 5 -20.99 7.95 -2.98
C LYS A 5 -21.15 9.44 -2.68
N ASP A 6 -21.56 9.76 -1.45
CA ASP A 6 -21.88 11.12 -0.97
C ASP A 6 -20.67 11.81 -0.30
N VAL A 7 -19.52 11.15 -0.25
CA VAL A 7 -18.31 11.74 0.35
C VAL A 7 -17.72 12.78 -0.63
N PRO A 8 -17.51 14.04 -0.18
CA PRO A 8 -16.86 15.08 -0.98
C PRO A 8 -15.50 14.65 -1.52
N ASP A 9 -15.11 15.14 -2.70
CA ASP A 9 -13.86 14.70 -3.38
C ASP A 9 -12.60 14.97 -2.56
N ASP A 10 -12.61 16.03 -1.75
CA ASP A 10 -11.54 16.44 -0.84
C ASP A 10 -11.55 15.69 0.50
N GLN A 11 -12.43 14.69 0.69
CA GLN A 11 -12.54 13.88 1.92
C GLN A 11 -12.38 12.38 1.64
N ARG A 12 -11.80 12.02 0.49
CA ARG A 12 -11.65 10.62 0.04
C ARG A 12 -10.24 10.08 0.29
N GLN A 13 -9.47 10.69 1.19
CA GLN A 13 -8.12 10.23 1.50
C GLN A 13 -8.16 8.81 2.06
N ALA A 14 -7.24 7.98 1.59
CA ALA A 14 -7.08 6.62 2.06
C ALA A 14 -5.60 6.24 2.14
N ARG A 15 -5.31 5.17 2.87
CA ARG A 15 -3.98 4.56 2.90
C ARG A 15 -4.09 3.06 2.77
N PHE A 16 -3.24 2.46 1.95
CA PHE A 16 -2.91 1.05 2.09
C PHE A 16 -1.86 0.86 3.19
N HIS A 17 -1.94 -0.24 3.93
CA HIS A 17 -1.02 -0.60 5.02
C HIS A 17 -0.46 -2.00 4.80
N CYS A 18 0.83 -2.20 5.03
CA CYS A 18 1.48 -3.51 5.10
C CYS A 18 2.30 -3.59 6.38
N VAL A 19 1.97 -4.55 7.25
CA VAL A 19 2.80 -4.90 8.40
C VAL A 19 3.44 -6.26 8.09
N LEU A 20 4.76 -6.30 8.05
CA LEU A 20 5.55 -7.52 7.97
C LEU A 20 6.09 -7.84 9.36
N VAL A 21 5.97 -9.10 9.76
CA VAL A 21 6.45 -9.60 11.04
C VAL A 21 7.38 -10.78 10.78
N TYR A 22 8.59 -10.74 11.35
CA TYR A 22 9.55 -11.82 11.31
C TYR A 22 9.85 -12.31 12.73
N LEU A 23 9.60 -13.61 12.95
CA LEU A 23 9.88 -14.33 14.18
C LEU A 23 11.05 -15.28 13.91
N ARG A 24 12.07 -15.27 14.78
CA ARG A 24 13.21 -16.20 14.67
C ARG A 24 12.81 -17.64 14.98
N HIS A 25 11.86 -17.79 15.90
CA HIS A 25 11.23 -19.04 16.31
C HIS A 25 9.82 -18.74 16.85
N ALA A 26 9.00 -19.79 17.07
CA ALA A 26 7.59 -19.64 17.46
C ALA A 26 7.38 -18.83 18.76
N GLU A 27 8.33 -18.91 19.68
CA GLU A 27 8.28 -18.23 20.99
C GLU A 27 9.12 -16.93 21.05
N ASP A 28 9.52 -16.35 19.91
CA ASP A 28 10.35 -15.13 19.91
C ASP A 28 9.59 -13.96 20.57
N PRO A 29 10.06 -13.44 21.73
CA PRO A 29 9.35 -12.39 22.47
C PRO A 29 9.50 -11.02 21.82
N THR A 30 10.38 -10.90 20.81
CA THR A 30 10.79 -9.64 20.18
C THR A 30 10.83 -9.79 18.65
N PRO A 31 9.66 -10.03 18.01
CA PRO A 31 9.60 -10.11 16.56
C PRO A 31 10.04 -8.79 15.93
N LEU A 32 10.71 -8.89 14.79
CA LEU A 32 10.94 -7.73 13.95
C LEU A 32 9.63 -7.35 13.27
N VAL A 33 9.16 -6.11 13.49
CA VAL A 33 7.91 -5.60 12.92
C VAL A 33 8.23 -4.40 12.03
N CYS A 34 7.83 -4.49 10.76
CA CYS A 34 8.04 -3.42 9.78
C CYS A 34 6.70 -2.99 9.17
N HIS A 35 6.40 -1.70 9.23
CA HIS A 35 5.13 -1.15 8.75
C HIS A 35 5.36 -0.14 7.62
N GLY A 36 4.86 -0.47 6.43
CA GLY A 36 4.75 0.47 5.31
C GLY A 36 3.33 0.97 5.12
N SER A 37 3.17 2.25 4.75
CA SER A 37 1.88 2.82 4.40
C SER A 37 1.98 3.63 3.11
N TRP A 38 0.90 3.64 2.32
CA TRP A 38 0.91 4.33 1.05
C TRP A 38 -0.36 5.18 0.93
N PRO A 39 -0.24 6.53 0.95
CA PRO A 39 -1.38 7.43 0.84
C PRO A 39 -1.87 7.55 -0.61
N GLY A 40 -3.18 7.74 -0.74
CA GLY A 40 -3.87 7.95 -1.99
C GLY A 40 -5.28 8.47 -1.76
N VAL A 41 -6.08 8.44 -2.82
CA VAL A 41 -7.46 8.94 -2.83
C VAL A 41 -8.35 7.89 -3.47
N ILE A 42 -9.54 7.65 -2.92
CA ILE A 42 -10.48 6.72 -3.53
C ILE A 42 -11.20 7.40 -4.70
N THR A 43 -11.15 6.80 -5.90
CA THR A 43 -11.84 7.33 -7.07
C THR A 43 -13.37 7.19 -6.98
N ARG A 44 -14.08 7.75 -7.96
CA ARG A 44 -15.53 7.55 -8.15
C ARG A 44 -15.88 6.40 -9.09
N GLU A 45 -14.96 6.05 -10.00
CA GLU A 45 -15.06 4.89 -10.89
C GLU A 45 -13.72 4.12 -10.93
N PRO A 46 -13.72 2.80 -11.18
CA PRO A 46 -12.50 2.04 -11.34
C PRO A 46 -11.78 2.38 -12.65
N ALA A 47 -10.44 2.41 -12.61
CA ALA A 47 -9.57 2.54 -13.78
C ALA A 47 -8.37 1.60 -13.67
N GLY A 48 -7.91 1.06 -14.80
CA GLY A 48 -6.83 0.06 -14.86
C GLY A 48 -7.28 -1.37 -14.53
N THR A 49 -6.47 -2.34 -14.95
CA THR A 49 -6.74 -3.78 -14.79
C THR A 49 -5.59 -4.54 -14.11
N GLY A 50 -4.46 -3.86 -13.86
CA GLY A 50 -3.33 -4.43 -13.16
C GLY A 50 -3.57 -4.56 -11.65
N GLY A 51 -2.64 -5.23 -10.99
CA GLY A 51 -2.71 -5.39 -9.53
C GLY A 51 -3.86 -6.28 -9.07
N PHE A 52 -4.47 -5.96 -7.92
CA PHE A 52 -5.54 -6.72 -7.30
C PHE A 52 -6.32 -5.89 -6.25
N GLY A 53 -7.45 -6.41 -5.78
CA GLY A 53 -8.22 -5.80 -4.69
C GLY A 53 -8.71 -4.39 -5.05
N TYR A 54 -8.41 -3.40 -4.21
CA TYR A 54 -8.86 -2.01 -4.38
C TYR A 54 -7.97 -1.17 -5.30
N ASP A 55 -6.96 -1.76 -5.94
CA ASP A 55 -6.06 -1.02 -6.82
C ASP A 55 -6.77 -0.20 -7.92
N PRO A 56 -7.86 -0.69 -8.57
CA PRO A 56 -8.53 0.08 -9.61
C PRO A 56 -9.20 1.35 -9.11
N ILE A 57 -9.42 1.49 -7.80
CA ILE A 57 -10.05 2.67 -7.21
C ILE A 57 -9.11 3.46 -6.30
N PHE A 58 -7.84 3.06 -6.19
CA PHE A 58 -6.86 3.73 -5.36
C PHE A 58 -6.00 4.66 -6.23
N PHE A 59 -6.40 5.92 -6.32
CA PHE A 59 -5.66 6.95 -7.05
C PHE A 59 -4.40 7.38 -6.29
N VAL A 60 -3.30 7.51 -7.02
CA VAL A 60 -2.00 7.90 -6.48
C VAL A 60 -1.65 9.29 -7.03
N PRO A 61 -1.84 10.37 -6.24
CA PRO A 61 -1.62 11.73 -6.74
C PRO A 61 -0.22 12.00 -7.30
N SER A 62 0.81 11.34 -6.77
CA SER A 62 2.18 11.48 -7.27
C SER A 62 2.38 10.91 -8.68
N GLU A 63 1.57 9.92 -9.08
CA GLU A 63 1.69 9.23 -10.37
C GLU A 63 0.59 9.64 -11.36
N GLY A 64 -0.41 10.41 -10.91
CA GLY A 64 -1.53 10.86 -11.73
C GLY A 64 -2.45 9.73 -12.25
N LYS A 65 -2.43 8.55 -11.62
CA LYS A 65 -3.19 7.37 -12.05
C LYS A 65 -3.53 6.44 -10.88
N THR A 66 -4.40 5.46 -11.10
CA THR A 66 -4.72 4.45 -10.08
C THR A 66 -3.59 3.43 -9.92
N ALA A 67 -3.57 2.73 -8.78
CA ALA A 67 -2.60 1.66 -8.54
C ALA A 67 -2.72 0.50 -9.55
N ALA A 68 -3.89 0.30 -10.17
CA ALA A 68 -4.09 -0.73 -11.19
C ALA A 68 -3.61 -0.31 -12.58
N GLU A 69 -3.37 0.99 -12.80
CA GLU A 69 -2.75 1.53 -14.02
C GLU A 69 -1.23 1.54 -13.95
N LEU A 70 -0.65 1.34 -12.77
CA LEU A 70 0.80 1.17 -12.60
C LEU A 70 1.22 -0.21 -13.09
N THR A 71 2.40 -0.28 -13.71
CA THR A 71 3.10 -1.54 -13.90
C THR A 71 3.48 -2.16 -12.56
N ARG A 72 3.77 -3.47 -12.57
CA ARG A 72 4.21 -4.17 -11.36
C ARG A 72 5.46 -3.56 -10.75
N GLU A 73 6.38 -3.08 -11.57
CA GLU A 73 7.65 -2.48 -11.16
C GLU A 73 7.45 -1.11 -10.51
N GLU A 74 6.70 -0.21 -11.15
CA GLU A 74 6.33 1.10 -10.57
C GLU A 74 5.63 0.92 -9.22
N LYS A 75 4.61 0.05 -9.16
CA LYS A 75 3.89 -0.22 -7.91
C LYS A 75 4.81 -0.77 -6.82
N SER A 76 5.72 -1.67 -7.15
CA SER A 76 6.65 -2.26 -6.19
C SER A 76 7.63 -1.22 -5.62
N ALA A 77 7.98 -0.19 -6.40
CA ALA A 77 8.88 0.86 -5.95
C ALA A 77 8.29 1.75 -4.84
N ILE A 78 6.98 2.03 -4.91
CA ILE A 78 6.32 3.05 -4.07
C ILE A 78 5.25 2.51 -3.11
N SER A 79 4.72 1.31 -3.33
CA SER A 79 3.60 0.78 -2.53
C SER A 79 3.94 0.51 -1.07
N HIS A 80 2.90 0.42 -0.24
CA HIS A 80 2.94 0.02 1.17
C HIS A 80 3.75 -1.27 1.42
N ARG A 81 3.59 -2.29 0.58
CA ARG A 81 4.36 -3.54 0.67
C ARG A 81 5.83 -3.32 0.27
N GLY A 82 6.10 -2.57 -0.79
CA GLY A 82 7.46 -2.22 -1.21
C GLY A 82 8.23 -1.47 -0.12
N GLN A 83 7.58 -0.53 0.55
CA GLN A 83 8.13 0.20 1.70
C GLN A 83 8.38 -0.73 2.90
N ALA A 84 7.40 -1.56 3.28
CA ALA A 84 7.56 -2.51 4.39
C ALA A 84 8.72 -3.50 4.14
N LEU A 85 8.90 -3.95 2.90
CA LEU A 85 9.99 -4.86 2.52
C LEU A 85 11.35 -4.16 2.59
N LYS A 86 11.47 -2.90 2.15
CA LYS A 86 12.70 -2.11 2.29
C LYS A 86 13.09 -1.99 3.77
N LEU A 87 12.13 -1.63 4.63
CA LEU A 87 12.33 -1.55 6.08
C LEU A 87 12.78 -2.90 6.67
N LEU A 88 12.18 -4.01 6.24
CA LEU A 88 12.56 -5.35 6.67
C LEU A 88 13.99 -5.71 6.25
N LEU A 89 14.35 -5.46 4.99
CA LEU A 89 15.71 -5.72 4.49
C LEU A 89 16.76 -4.90 5.22
N ASP A 90 16.47 -3.63 5.51
CA ASP A 90 17.38 -2.76 6.25
C ASP A 90 17.52 -3.20 7.72
N ALA A 91 16.43 -3.60 8.35
CA ALA A 91 16.47 -4.12 9.72
C ALA A 91 17.19 -5.48 9.83
N LEU A 92 17.11 -6.34 8.81
CA LEU A 92 17.86 -7.59 8.75
C LEU A 92 19.36 -7.39 8.47
N ARG A 93 19.76 -6.26 7.86
CA ARG A 93 21.17 -5.92 7.62
C ARG A 93 21.84 -5.29 8.84
N ASN A 94 21.07 -4.58 9.66
CA ASN A 94 21.57 -3.75 10.76
C ASN A 94 21.23 -4.31 12.16
N GLY A 95 20.57 -5.46 12.25
CA GLY A 95 20.23 -6.16 13.49
C GLY A 95 21.07 -7.40 13.70
#